data_AF-A0A7G7BVW4-F1
#
_entry.id   AF-A0A7G7BVW4-F1
#
_cell.length_a   1.000
_cell.length_b   1.000
_cell.length_c   1.000
_cell.angle_alpha   90.00
_cell.angle_beta   90.00
_cell.angle_gamma   90.00
#
_symmetry.space_group_name_H-M   'P 1'
#
loop_
_entity.id
_entity.type
_entity.pdbx_description
1 polymer ?
#
loop_
_entity_poly.entity_id
_entity_poly.type
_entity_poly.pdbx_seq_one_letter_code
_entity_poly.pdbx_strand_id
1 'polypeptide(L)'
;MLILTAVLTTGALTLTACGSREDDKKSSGSGDTQTVVIGVDAPLTGDLSALGLGIKNSADLAAKTANKDKTVPGIKFEVKPLDDQAQPSVGQQNAASFINDKTVLGVVGPLNSGVAQSMQKPLTDANLTQVSPANTGTELTQGNDWKTGEKKRPYKTYFRTATTDAIQGAFAANYLFKTAKIKDVYLIDDQKPYGAGLAASFKATFTELGGKIVGSDHVNPDDRDFNSVVTKVKGSKAKAVYYGGEYPAGAPLSQQLKDSVKIPLMGGDGMYSADFITLNKKSQGDIATSVGKPVEELDSAKKFIADYKTAGYKDAYEAYGGGTYDATWAIIEAVKAVVAENDGKLPDDARVKVLEAMSKVQFEGVTGPVSFDEFGDTTNTMMTAYQVDGGKWVSKLSEAVK
;
A
#
# COMPACT_ATOMS: atom_id res chain seq x y z
N MET A 1 -58.67 49.94 37.56
CA MET A 1 -59.87 49.08 37.42
C MET A 1 -59.44 47.88 36.58
N LEU A 2 -59.46 46.61 36.99
CA LEU A 2 -59.71 45.97 38.30
C LEU A 2 -58.43 45.14 38.69
N ILE A 3 -58.17 44.54 39.87
CA ILE A 3 -58.96 43.95 40.98
C ILE A 3 -59.50 42.53 40.64
N LEU A 4 -59.34 41.46 41.45
CA LEU A 4 -58.77 41.32 42.81
C LEU A 4 -57.58 40.33 42.92
N THR A 5 -57.74 39.13 43.53
CA THR A 5 -56.66 38.25 44.04
C THR A 5 -56.90 36.73 43.88
N ALA A 6 -55.80 35.99 43.72
CA ALA A 6 -55.40 34.67 44.29
C ALA A 6 -56.39 33.64 44.88
N VAL A 7 -56.02 32.36 44.73
CA VAL A 7 -56.14 31.29 45.75
C VAL A 7 -54.84 30.44 45.74
N LEU A 8 -54.39 29.99 46.92
CA LEU A 8 -53.31 29.01 47.13
C LEU A 8 -53.90 27.72 47.73
N THR A 9 -53.42 26.54 47.33
CA THR A 9 -53.70 25.26 48.01
C THR A 9 -52.44 24.39 48.08
N THR A 10 -51.74 24.44 49.21
CA THR A 10 -50.68 23.49 49.57
C THR A 10 -51.27 22.21 50.13
N GLY A 11 -50.83 21.05 49.65
CA GLY A 11 -51.14 19.74 50.22
C GLY A 11 -49.90 18.88 50.33
N ALA A 12 -49.33 18.76 51.52
CA ALA A 12 -48.18 17.91 51.80
C ALA A 12 -48.63 16.61 52.50
N LEU A 13 -48.21 15.46 51.98
CA LEU A 13 -48.42 14.15 52.58
C LEU A 13 -47.14 13.33 52.51
N THR A 14 -46.45 13.23 53.65
CA THR A 14 -45.30 12.33 53.84
C THR A 14 -45.72 11.15 54.71
N LEU A 15 -45.62 9.93 54.17
CA LEU A 15 -45.65 8.69 54.95
C LEU A 15 -44.37 7.88 54.64
N THR A 16 -43.96 7.04 55.59
CA THR A 16 -42.59 6.49 55.66
C THR A 16 -42.61 4.97 55.84
N ALA A 17 -41.55 4.30 55.37
CA ALA A 17 -41.26 2.87 55.51
C ALA A 17 -42.13 1.93 54.64
N CYS A 18 -41.71 0.70 54.30
CA CYS A 18 -40.50 -0.03 54.69
C CYS A 18 -39.56 -0.31 53.50
N GLY A 19 -38.28 -0.57 53.77
CA GLY A 19 -37.30 -0.94 52.75
C GLY A 19 -37.21 -2.44 52.51
N SER A 20 -36.94 -2.83 51.26
CA SER A 20 -36.45 -4.15 50.87
C SER A 20 -34.98 -4.03 50.50
N ARG A 21 -34.15 -5.04 50.81
CA ARG A 21 -32.81 -5.15 50.23
C ARG A 21 -32.97 -5.63 48.78
N GLU A 22 -32.56 -4.80 47.83
CA GLU A 22 -32.16 -5.29 46.51
C GLU A 22 -30.67 -5.60 46.56
N ASP A 23 -30.28 -6.81 46.15
CA ASP A 23 -28.88 -7.19 46.06
C ASP A 23 -28.20 -6.43 44.91
N ASP A 24 -27.02 -5.87 45.17
CA ASP A 24 -26.16 -5.21 44.16
C ASP A 24 -25.65 -6.21 43.11
N LYS A 25 -26.54 -6.64 42.21
CA LYS A 25 -26.16 -7.18 40.91
C LYS A 25 -25.50 -6.06 40.13
N LYS A 26 -24.18 -5.96 40.26
CA LYS A 26 -23.31 -5.25 39.32
C LYS A 26 -23.73 -5.63 37.90
N SER A 27 -24.46 -4.74 37.24
CA SER A 27 -24.65 -4.81 35.80
C SER A 27 -23.26 -4.71 35.18
N SER A 28 -22.80 -5.79 34.54
CA SER A 28 -21.57 -5.77 33.77
C SER A 28 -21.81 -4.85 32.57
N GLY A 29 -21.46 -3.58 32.73
CA GLY A 29 -21.71 -2.56 31.72
C GLY A 29 -21.17 -3.01 30.38
N SER A 30 -22.03 -3.05 29.37
CA SER A 30 -21.59 -3.18 27.99
C SER A 30 -20.73 -1.95 27.69
N GLY A 31 -19.42 -2.13 27.64
CA GLY A 31 -18.50 -1.02 27.38
C GLY A 31 -18.83 -0.35 26.04
N ASP A 32 -18.85 0.98 26.03
CA ASP A 32 -19.10 1.74 24.80
C ASP A 32 -18.08 1.33 23.74
N THR A 33 -18.59 0.98 22.55
CA THR A 33 -17.76 0.55 21.44
C THR A 33 -17.07 1.75 20.81
N GLN A 34 -15.74 1.81 20.93
CA GLN A 34 -14.95 2.92 20.41
C GLN A 34 -14.62 2.71 18.94
N THR A 35 -14.83 3.73 18.11
CA THR A 35 -14.45 3.69 16.70
C THR A 35 -12.98 4.06 16.53
N VAL A 36 -12.21 3.15 15.94
CA VAL A 36 -10.86 3.40 15.41
C VAL A 36 -10.96 3.55 13.90
N VAL A 37 -10.50 4.68 13.38
CA VAL A 37 -10.40 4.89 11.94
C VAL A 37 -9.00 4.51 11.44
N ILE A 38 -8.97 3.82 10.32
CA ILE A 38 -7.78 3.61 9.50
C ILE A 38 -7.92 4.50 8.27
N GLY A 39 -7.01 5.45 8.11
CA GLY A 39 -6.93 6.26 6.89
C GLY A 39 -6.43 5.40 5.73
N VAL A 40 -6.93 5.63 4.52
CA VAL A 40 -6.37 5.04 3.31
C VAL A 40 -6.10 6.17 2.33
N ASP A 41 -4.86 6.30 1.88
CA ASP A 41 -4.48 7.23 0.81
C ASP A 41 -4.16 6.40 -0.44
N ALA A 42 -4.76 6.75 -1.58
CA ALA A 42 -4.52 6.08 -2.85
C ALA A 42 -5.06 6.93 -4.02
N PRO A 43 -4.63 6.70 -5.28
CA PRO A 43 -5.25 7.29 -6.45
C PRO A 43 -6.60 6.59 -6.69
N LEU A 44 -7.69 7.20 -6.25
CA LEU A 44 -9.06 6.69 -6.43
C LEU A 44 -9.70 7.18 -7.73
N THR A 45 -9.11 8.21 -8.35
CA THR A 45 -9.46 8.71 -9.69
C THR A 45 -8.22 8.80 -10.61
N GLY A 46 -8.43 9.13 -11.88
CA GLY A 46 -7.35 9.21 -12.89
C GLY A 46 -6.85 7.86 -13.39
N ASP A 47 -5.77 7.89 -14.17
CA ASP A 47 -5.28 6.74 -14.95
C ASP A 47 -4.79 5.54 -14.10
N LEU A 48 -4.50 5.73 -12.80
CA LEU A 48 -4.09 4.69 -11.85
C LEU A 48 -5.25 4.16 -10.95
N SER A 49 -6.48 4.62 -11.18
CA SER A 49 -7.64 4.35 -10.30
C SER A 49 -7.93 2.86 -10.07
N ALA A 50 -7.68 1.98 -11.05
CA ALA A 50 -7.85 0.54 -10.88
C ALA A 50 -7.03 -0.01 -9.69
N LEU A 51 -5.78 0.44 -9.55
CA LEU A 51 -4.88 0.02 -8.48
C LEU A 51 -5.31 0.59 -7.12
N GLY A 52 -5.64 1.89 -7.05
CA GLY A 52 -6.03 2.54 -5.81
C GLY A 52 -7.41 2.10 -5.29
N LEU A 53 -8.34 1.75 -6.18
CA LEU A 53 -9.60 1.10 -5.80
C LEU A 53 -9.37 -0.31 -5.24
N GLY A 54 -8.45 -1.09 -5.80
CA GLY A 54 -8.03 -2.39 -5.26
C GLY A 54 -7.42 -2.29 -3.85
N ILE A 55 -6.57 -1.26 -3.61
CA ILE A 55 -6.05 -0.89 -2.28
C ILE A 55 -7.23 -0.59 -1.34
N LYS A 56 -8.05 0.41 -1.66
CA LYS A 56 -9.22 0.84 -0.85
C LYS A 56 -10.12 -0.34 -0.47
N ASN A 57 -10.50 -1.17 -1.44
CA ASN A 57 -11.44 -2.27 -1.22
C ASN A 57 -10.85 -3.39 -0.36
N SER A 58 -9.52 -3.60 -0.43
CA SER A 58 -8.81 -4.59 0.40
C SER A 58 -8.64 -4.13 1.85
N ALA A 59 -8.39 -2.83 2.09
CA ALA A 59 -8.38 -2.25 3.43
C ALA A 59 -9.77 -2.30 4.09
N ASP A 60 -10.81 -1.92 3.34
CA ASP A 60 -12.22 -2.03 3.74
C ASP A 60 -12.59 -3.49 4.09
N LEU A 61 -12.10 -4.47 3.32
CA LEU A 61 -12.28 -5.89 3.63
C LEU A 61 -11.60 -6.32 4.94
N ALA A 62 -10.37 -5.88 5.20
CA ALA A 62 -9.65 -6.20 6.44
C ALA A 62 -10.38 -5.66 7.67
N ALA A 63 -10.81 -4.40 7.65
CA ALA A 63 -11.60 -3.79 8.72
C ALA A 63 -12.95 -4.50 8.93
N LYS A 64 -13.65 -4.85 7.84
CA LYS A 64 -14.90 -5.66 7.90
C LYS A 64 -14.67 -7.02 8.53
N THR A 65 -13.58 -7.71 8.20
CA THR A 65 -13.24 -9.01 8.80
C THR A 65 -12.94 -8.87 10.30
N ALA A 66 -12.09 -7.93 10.71
CA ALA A 66 -11.78 -7.71 12.13
C ALA A 66 -13.01 -7.32 12.97
N ASN A 67 -13.95 -6.55 12.41
CA ASN A 67 -15.23 -6.21 13.04
C ASN A 67 -16.16 -7.44 13.18
N LYS A 68 -16.31 -8.21 12.10
CA LYS A 68 -17.15 -9.42 12.06
C LYS A 68 -16.66 -10.46 13.06
N ASP A 69 -15.35 -10.69 13.06
CA ASP A 69 -14.68 -11.71 13.87
C ASP A 69 -14.33 -11.17 15.29
N LYS A 70 -14.70 -9.91 15.59
CA LYS A 70 -14.52 -9.19 16.88
C LYS A 70 -13.09 -9.22 17.42
N THR A 71 -12.11 -9.08 16.53
CA THR A 71 -10.69 -9.34 16.81
C THR A 71 -10.08 -8.42 17.88
N VAL A 72 -10.67 -7.25 18.11
CA VAL A 72 -10.36 -6.36 19.23
C VAL A 72 -11.65 -6.03 20.00
N PRO A 73 -11.90 -6.67 21.17
CA PRO A 73 -13.12 -6.43 21.94
C PRO A 73 -13.29 -4.95 22.32
N GLY A 74 -14.52 -4.43 22.17
CA GLY A 74 -14.83 -3.03 22.47
C GLY A 74 -14.40 -2.02 21.39
N ILE A 75 -13.71 -2.45 20.32
CA ILE A 75 -13.31 -1.59 19.20
C ILE A 75 -14.12 -1.92 17.95
N LYS A 76 -14.47 -0.89 17.19
CA LYS A 76 -14.97 -0.97 15.81
C LYS A 76 -13.97 -0.28 14.88
N PHE A 77 -13.50 -0.99 13.86
CA PHE A 77 -12.67 -0.40 12.81
C PHE A 77 -13.52 0.22 11.70
N GLU A 78 -13.16 1.41 11.25
CA GLU A 78 -13.72 2.05 10.05
C GLU A 78 -12.59 2.50 9.12
N VAL A 79 -12.86 2.53 7.82
CA VAL A 79 -11.88 2.93 6.80
C VAL A 79 -12.29 4.27 6.20
N LYS A 80 -11.36 5.23 6.23
CA LYS A 80 -11.52 6.59 5.70
C LYS A 80 -10.62 6.76 4.46
N PRO A 81 -11.11 6.44 3.26
CA PRO A 81 -10.34 6.60 2.04
C PRO A 81 -10.35 8.06 1.58
N LEU A 82 -9.18 8.56 1.18
CA LEU A 82 -9.00 9.84 0.50
C LEU A 82 -8.30 9.59 -0.85
N ASP A 83 -8.63 10.43 -1.84
CA ASP A 83 -8.04 10.35 -3.17
C ASP A 83 -6.78 11.20 -3.24
N ASP A 84 -5.63 10.60 -3.56
CA ASP A 84 -4.36 11.29 -3.74
C ASP A 84 -4.13 11.78 -5.18
N GLN A 85 -4.94 11.31 -6.16
CA GLN A 85 -4.82 11.65 -7.60
C GLN A 85 -3.41 11.42 -8.20
N ALA A 86 -2.60 10.56 -7.56
CA ALA A 86 -1.15 10.40 -7.74
C ALA A 86 -0.33 11.70 -7.56
N GLN A 87 -0.88 12.72 -6.90
CA GLN A 87 -0.28 14.05 -6.72
C GLN A 87 0.29 14.24 -5.30
N PRO A 88 1.61 14.48 -5.13
CA PRO A 88 2.21 14.70 -3.81
C PRO A 88 1.59 15.85 -3.02
N SER A 89 1.13 16.91 -3.69
CA SER A 89 0.46 18.04 -3.06
C SER A 89 -0.93 17.70 -2.50
N VAL A 90 -1.61 16.68 -3.03
CA VAL A 90 -2.92 16.20 -2.55
C VAL A 90 -2.72 15.21 -1.40
N GLY A 91 -1.79 14.25 -1.53
CA GLY A 91 -1.41 13.37 -0.42
C GLY A 91 -0.97 14.13 0.85
N GLN A 92 -0.27 15.26 0.69
CA GLN A 92 0.08 16.14 1.81
C GLN A 92 -1.16 16.78 2.49
N GLN A 93 -2.21 17.09 1.74
CA GLN A 93 -3.49 17.58 2.27
C GLN A 93 -4.28 16.45 2.95
N ASN A 94 -4.25 15.24 2.38
CA ASN A 94 -4.87 14.05 2.94
C ASN A 94 -4.22 13.65 4.27
N ALA A 95 -2.88 13.71 4.36
CA ALA A 95 -2.15 13.58 5.62
C ALA A 95 -2.65 14.59 6.68
N ALA A 96 -2.83 15.87 6.34
CA ALA A 96 -3.41 16.85 7.27
C ALA A 96 -4.85 16.49 7.71
N SER A 97 -5.67 15.95 6.79
CA SER A 97 -7.03 15.46 7.09
C SER A 97 -7.04 14.27 8.05
N PHE A 98 -6.08 13.34 7.94
CA PHE A 98 -5.88 12.24 8.90
C PHE A 98 -5.33 12.73 10.25
N ILE A 99 -4.44 13.73 10.26
CA ILE A 99 -3.83 14.27 11.49
C ILE A 99 -4.87 14.98 12.37
N ASN A 100 -5.77 15.75 11.74
CA ASN A 100 -6.84 16.50 12.40
C ASN A 100 -7.92 15.59 13.01
N ASP A 101 -8.22 14.46 12.37
CA ASP A 101 -9.19 13.49 12.83
C ASP A 101 -8.60 12.57 13.90
N LYS A 102 -8.93 12.84 15.18
CA LYS A 102 -8.36 12.11 16.33
C LYS A 102 -8.75 10.64 16.40
N THR A 103 -9.77 10.19 15.66
CA THR A 103 -10.13 8.77 15.58
C THR A 103 -9.18 7.97 14.70
N VAL A 104 -8.40 8.63 13.83
CA VAL A 104 -7.43 7.97 12.95
C VAL A 104 -6.19 7.56 13.74
N LEU A 105 -5.93 6.25 13.87
CA LEU A 105 -4.77 5.71 14.59
C LEU A 105 -3.67 5.15 13.67
N GLY A 106 -3.96 4.94 12.38
CA GLY A 106 -2.97 4.59 11.37
C GLY A 106 -3.45 4.93 9.96
N VAL A 107 -2.52 4.99 9.01
CA VAL A 107 -2.78 5.26 7.59
C VAL A 107 -2.18 4.13 6.74
N VAL A 108 -2.94 3.62 5.77
CA VAL A 108 -2.47 2.67 4.76
C VAL A 108 -2.26 3.40 3.43
N GLY A 109 -1.16 3.09 2.73
CA GLY A 109 -0.78 3.77 1.49
C GLY A 109 0.27 4.88 1.68
N PRO A 110 0.52 5.73 0.67
CA PRO A 110 -0.11 5.78 -0.64
C PRO A 110 0.53 4.80 -1.63
N LEU A 111 0.02 4.81 -2.86
CA LEU A 111 0.52 3.99 -3.97
C LEU A 111 1.91 4.44 -4.45
N ASN A 112 2.08 5.72 -4.81
CA ASN A 112 3.31 6.19 -5.47
C ASN A 112 4.35 6.72 -4.45
N SER A 113 5.63 6.40 -4.63
CA SER A 113 6.74 6.83 -3.75
C SER A 113 6.78 8.36 -3.54
N GLY A 114 6.53 9.15 -4.58
CA GLY A 114 6.54 10.61 -4.48
C GLY A 114 5.40 11.20 -3.63
N VAL A 115 4.26 10.51 -3.54
CA VAL A 115 3.17 10.90 -2.63
C VAL A 115 3.55 10.52 -1.19
N ALA A 116 4.16 9.36 -0.98
CA ALA A 116 4.64 8.97 0.35
C ALA A 116 5.67 9.96 0.92
N GLN A 117 6.60 10.43 0.09
CA GLN A 117 7.61 11.44 0.47
C GLN A 117 6.98 12.73 1.04
N SER A 118 5.82 13.19 0.53
CA SER A 118 5.16 14.40 1.04
C SER A 118 4.35 14.18 2.31
N MET A 119 3.84 12.97 2.54
CA MET A 119 3.07 12.59 3.74
C MET A 119 3.92 12.28 4.96
N GLN A 120 5.10 11.67 4.73
CA GLN A 120 5.97 11.12 5.77
C GLN A 120 6.26 12.11 6.91
N LYS A 121 6.66 13.35 6.58
CA LYS A 121 7.01 14.37 7.58
C LYS A 121 5.79 14.83 8.40
N PRO A 122 4.66 15.28 7.80
CA PRO A 122 3.43 15.55 8.54
C PRO A 122 2.96 14.41 9.45
N LEU A 123 2.96 13.16 8.97
CA LEU A 123 2.50 12.02 9.76
C LEU A 123 3.44 11.71 10.93
N THR A 124 4.76 11.87 10.74
CA THR A 124 5.76 11.79 11.82
C THR A 124 5.51 12.84 12.90
N ASP A 125 5.28 14.10 12.52
CA ASP A 125 5.06 15.20 13.47
C ASP A 125 3.81 14.99 14.34
N ALA A 126 2.87 14.14 13.89
CA ALA A 126 1.66 13.76 14.61
C ALA A 126 1.74 12.38 15.31
N ASN A 127 2.90 11.71 15.29
CA ASN A 127 3.10 10.32 15.71
C ASN A 127 2.12 9.31 15.05
N LEU A 128 1.61 9.63 13.86
CA LEU A 128 0.62 8.81 13.16
C LEU A 128 1.34 7.80 12.25
N THR A 129 1.17 6.50 12.53
CA THR A 129 1.82 5.44 11.75
C THR A 129 1.28 5.36 10.33
N GLN A 130 2.17 5.09 9.38
CA GLN A 130 1.90 4.88 7.96
C GLN A 130 2.44 3.52 7.52
N VAL A 131 1.62 2.72 6.82
CA VAL A 131 2.00 1.41 6.26
C VAL A 131 1.65 1.37 4.77
N SER A 132 2.64 1.48 3.87
CA SER A 132 2.35 1.35 2.44
C SER A 132 2.32 -0.12 1.99
N PRO A 133 1.33 -0.52 1.16
CA PRO A 133 1.28 -1.82 0.53
C PRO A 133 1.92 -1.86 -0.87
N ALA A 134 2.46 -0.74 -1.34
CA ALA A 134 2.80 -0.55 -2.75
C ALA A 134 4.19 0.05 -2.99
N ASN A 135 4.50 1.22 -2.42
CA ASN A 135 5.66 1.97 -2.89
C ASN A 135 7.01 1.37 -2.48
N THR A 136 7.94 1.40 -3.43
CA THR A 136 9.24 0.74 -3.37
C THR A 136 10.40 1.73 -3.18
N GLY A 137 10.14 3.04 -3.19
CA GLY A 137 11.14 4.11 -2.98
C GLY A 137 12.10 3.78 -1.83
N THR A 138 13.37 3.56 -2.11
CA THR A 138 14.30 2.99 -1.10
C THR A 138 14.70 4.03 -0.06
N GLU A 139 14.80 5.30 -0.47
CA GLU A 139 15.07 6.44 0.41
C GLU A 139 13.97 6.70 1.45
N LEU A 140 12.73 6.22 1.23
CA LEU A 140 11.62 6.36 2.18
C LEU A 140 11.93 5.77 3.56
N THR A 141 12.63 4.63 3.60
CA THR A 141 13.00 3.90 4.83
C THR A 141 14.50 3.86 5.07
N GLN A 142 15.34 4.02 4.04
CA GLN A 142 16.79 3.88 4.15
C GLN A 142 17.54 5.22 3.96
N GLY A 143 16.83 6.33 3.70
CA GLY A 143 17.39 7.68 3.57
C GLY A 143 18.08 7.94 2.22
N ASN A 144 18.23 9.21 1.83
CA ASN A 144 18.73 9.60 0.50
C ASN A 144 20.10 8.99 0.15
N ASP A 145 20.96 8.85 1.14
CA ASP A 145 22.34 8.39 1.00
C ASP A 145 22.47 6.86 0.91
N TRP A 146 21.37 6.09 0.91
CA TRP A 146 21.38 4.62 0.87
C TRP A 146 22.28 4.02 -0.21
N LYS A 147 22.44 4.72 -1.34
CA LYS A 147 23.27 4.32 -2.50
C LYS A 147 24.78 4.36 -2.23
N THR A 148 25.24 5.02 -1.17
CA THR A 148 26.64 4.99 -0.71
C THR A 148 26.93 3.81 0.24
N GLY A 149 25.87 3.14 0.72
CA GLY A 149 25.92 2.20 1.86
C GLY A 149 25.46 2.83 3.18
N GLU A 150 25.37 4.16 3.28
CA GLU A 150 24.94 4.86 4.50
C GLU A 150 23.41 4.85 4.66
N LYS A 151 22.85 3.69 5.03
CA LYS A 151 21.43 3.56 5.33
C LYS A 151 21.07 4.23 6.66
N LYS A 152 20.02 5.07 6.66
CA LYS A 152 19.50 5.75 7.85
C LYS A 152 17.99 5.94 7.77
N ARG A 153 17.24 5.34 8.70
CA ARG A 153 15.78 5.50 8.79
C ARG A 153 15.39 6.97 8.97
N PRO A 154 14.67 7.59 8.01
CA PRO A 154 14.27 9.00 8.14
C PRO A 154 13.15 9.18 9.16
N TYR A 155 12.17 8.27 9.15
CA TYR A 155 10.92 8.39 9.91
C TYR A 155 10.56 7.06 10.60
N LYS A 156 10.31 7.11 11.92
CA LYS A 156 9.92 5.93 12.72
C LYS A 156 8.48 5.50 12.48
N THR A 157 7.60 6.43 12.08
CA THR A 157 6.20 6.18 11.73
C THR A 157 6.00 5.46 10.41
N TYR A 158 7.04 5.33 9.58
CA TYR A 158 6.91 4.71 8.27
C TYR A 158 7.23 3.22 8.29
N PHE A 159 6.35 2.43 7.68
CA PHE A 159 6.52 0.99 7.44
C PHE A 159 5.97 0.64 6.05
N ARG A 160 6.30 -0.54 5.51
CA ARG A 160 5.65 -1.09 4.32
C ARG A 160 5.58 -2.61 4.29
N THR A 161 4.50 -3.14 3.72
CA THR A 161 4.40 -4.55 3.33
C THR A 161 4.92 -4.80 1.90
N ALA A 162 5.11 -3.74 1.11
CA ALA A 162 5.95 -3.75 -0.09
C ALA A 162 7.45 -3.85 0.25
N THR A 163 8.28 -4.18 -0.75
CA THR A 163 9.75 -4.20 -0.63
C THR A 163 10.39 -2.92 -1.21
N THR A 164 11.69 -2.93 -1.53
CA THR A 164 12.44 -1.76 -2.00
C THR A 164 12.84 -1.82 -3.48
N ASP A 165 13.05 -0.67 -4.12
CA ASP A 165 13.59 -0.55 -5.49
C ASP A 165 14.95 -1.24 -5.63
N ALA A 166 15.78 -1.19 -4.56
CA ALA A 166 17.05 -1.89 -4.52
C ALA A 166 16.85 -3.41 -4.68
N ILE A 167 15.87 -3.98 -3.97
CA ILE A 167 15.51 -5.40 -4.04
C ILE A 167 14.85 -5.74 -5.38
N GLN A 168 13.84 -4.98 -5.81
CA GLN A 168 13.09 -5.23 -7.03
C GLN A 168 13.91 -5.02 -8.31
N GLY A 169 14.73 -3.97 -8.35
CA GLY A 169 15.65 -3.67 -9.45
C GLY A 169 16.74 -4.72 -9.56
N ALA A 170 17.32 -5.17 -8.44
CA ALA A 170 18.26 -6.28 -8.42
C ALA A 170 17.63 -7.59 -8.90
N PHE A 171 16.40 -7.90 -8.45
CA PHE A 171 15.65 -9.07 -8.93
C PHE A 171 15.38 -9.00 -10.44
N ALA A 172 14.91 -7.87 -10.95
CA ALA A 172 14.65 -7.65 -12.38
C ALA A 172 15.93 -7.80 -13.23
N ALA A 173 17.05 -7.25 -12.77
CA ALA A 173 18.35 -7.39 -13.41
C ALA A 173 18.83 -8.85 -13.45
N ASN A 174 18.70 -9.57 -12.34
CA ASN A 174 18.99 -11.00 -12.26
C ASN A 174 18.08 -11.81 -13.20
N TYR A 175 16.77 -11.54 -13.24
CA TYR A 175 15.84 -12.23 -14.11
C TYR A 175 16.17 -12.03 -15.60
N LEU A 176 16.40 -10.79 -16.06
CA LEU A 176 16.76 -10.57 -17.46
C LEU A 176 18.10 -11.21 -17.84
N PHE A 177 19.14 -11.03 -17.02
CA PHE A 177 20.48 -11.50 -17.35
C PHE A 177 20.65 -13.01 -17.18
N LYS A 178 20.21 -13.56 -16.05
CA LYS A 178 20.43 -14.97 -15.67
C LYS A 178 19.33 -15.88 -16.20
N THR A 179 18.06 -15.45 -16.24
CA THR A 179 16.93 -16.30 -16.64
C THR A 179 16.58 -16.09 -18.12
N ALA A 180 16.23 -14.88 -18.53
CA ALA A 180 15.88 -14.57 -19.93
C ALA A 180 17.10 -14.51 -20.88
N LYS A 181 18.33 -14.53 -20.34
CA LYS A 181 19.62 -14.45 -21.06
C LYS A 181 19.81 -13.16 -21.89
N ILE A 182 19.08 -12.11 -21.55
CA ILE A 182 19.12 -10.80 -22.22
C ILE A 182 20.30 -10.00 -21.66
N LYS A 183 21.19 -9.54 -22.54
CA LYS A 183 22.45 -8.85 -22.17
C LYS A 183 22.59 -7.42 -22.64
N ASP A 184 21.77 -6.97 -23.60
CA ASP A 184 21.77 -5.60 -24.13
C ASP A 184 20.39 -5.00 -23.90
N VAL A 185 20.29 -4.00 -23.04
CA VAL A 185 19.02 -3.38 -22.59
C VAL A 185 19.04 -1.89 -22.87
N TYR A 186 17.93 -1.33 -23.33
CA TYR A 186 17.71 0.12 -23.35
C TYR A 186 16.93 0.51 -22.10
N LEU A 187 17.35 1.56 -21.40
CA LEU A 187 16.72 2.02 -20.17
C LEU A 187 15.80 3.22 -20.44
N ILE A 188 14.61 3.22 -19.86
CA ILE A 188 13.68 4.36 -19.87
C ILE A 188 13.15 4.54 -18.45
N ASP A 189 12.98 5.78 -18.00
CA ASP A 189 12.18 6.08 -16.81
C ASP A 189 11.30 7.31 -17.00
N ASP A 190 10.31 7.45 -16.13
CA ASP A 190 9.31 8.53 -16.12
C ASP A 190 9.71 9.75 -15.27
N GLN A 191 10.96 9.79 -14.81
CA GLN A 191 11.53 10.78 -13.89
C GLN A 191 10.86 10.92 -12.50
N LYS A 192 9.81 10.15 -12.19
CA LYS A 192 9.24 10.10 -10.83
C LYS A 192 10.20 9.37 -9.87
N PRO A 193 10.11 9.59 -8.55
CA PRO A 193 10.97 8.89 -7.58
C PRO A 193 10.95 7.36 -7.70
N TYR A 194 9.77 6.76 -7.97
CA TYR A 194 9.63 5.33 -8.24
C TYR A 194 10.35 4.92 -9.53
N GLY A 195 9.99 5.50 -10.68
CA GLY A 195 10.54 5.09 -11.97
C GLY A 195 12.05 5.27 -12.06
N ALA A 196 12.56 6.44 -11.67
CA ALA A 196 13.99 6.72 -11.65
C ALA A 196 14.75 5.91 -10.55
N GLY A 197 14.12 5.66 -9.39
CA GLY A 197 14.68 4.85 -8.31
C GLY A 197 14.88 3.39 -8.73
N LEU A 198 13.83 2.80 -9.30
CA LEU A 198 13.82 1.43 -9.81
C LEU A 198 14.75 1.26 -11.02
N ALA A 199 14.71 2.17 -12.00
CA ALA A 199 15.58 2.13 -13.18
C ALA A 199 17.07 2.26 -12.81
N ALA A 200 17.42 3.10 -11.83
CA ALA A 200 18.78 3.19 -11.32
C ALA A 200 19.24 1.91 -10.61
N SER A 201 18.37 1.29 -9.82
CA SER A 201 18.65 0.05 -9.08
C SER A 201 18.83 -1.14 -10.04
N PHE A 202 17.95 -1.27 -11.04
CA PHE A 202 18.11 -2.22 -12.14
C PHE A 202 19.44 -2.03 -12.87
N LYS A 203 19.77 -0.77 -13.25
CA LYS A 203 21.00 -0.44 -13.98
C LYS A 203 22.26 -0.86 -13.22
N ALA A 204 22.31 -0.62 -11.90
CA ALA A 204 23.45 -1.00 -11.07
C ALA A 204 23.72 -2.52 -11.17
N THR A 205 22.78 -3.35 -10.71
CA THR A 205 22.93 -4.81 -10.71
C THR A 205 23.05 -5.39 -12.12
N PHE A 206 22.36 -4.85 -13.13
CA PHE A 206 22.46 -5.36 -14.50
C PHE A 206 23.86 -5.14 -15.09
N THR A 207 24.51 -4.02 -14.78
CA THR A 207 25.91 -3.79 -15.20
C THR A 207 26.93 -4.59 -14.39
N GLU A 208 26.71 -4.78 -13.09
CA GLU A 208 27.52 -5.66 -12.23
C GLU A 208 27.55 -7.11 -12.75
N LEU A 209 26.40 -7.63 -13.19
CA LEU A 209 26.28 -8.95 -13.82
C LEU A 209 27.00 -9.06 -15.19
N GLY A 210 27.51 -7.95 -15.75
CA GLY A 210 28.12 -7.91 -17.08
C GLY A 210 27.11 -7.67 -18.22
N GLY A 211 25.90 -7.20 -17.90
CA GLY A 211 24.92 -6.68 -18.86
C GLY A 211 25.29 -5.26 -19.32
N LYS A 212 24.77 -4.87 -20.49
CA LYS A 212 25.03 -3.58 -21.13
C LYS A 212 23.76 -2.75 -21.22
N ILE A 213 23.83 -1.52 -20.72
CA ILE A 213 22.85 -0.47 -21.06
C ILE A 213 23.31 0.15 -22.39
N VAL A 214 22.62 -0.19 -23.49
CA VAL A 214 22.98 0.28 -24.85
C VAL A 214 22.35 1.64 -25.21
N GLY A 215 21.61 2.22 -24.28
CA GLY A 215 21.09 3.58 -24.32
C GLY A 215 20.18 3.84 -23.12
N SER A 216 19.96 5.10 -22.80
CA SER A 216 19.01 5.55 -21.79
C SER A 216 18.29 6.80 -22.24
N ASP A 217 17.02 6.95 -21.88
CA ASP A 217 16.17 8.10 -22.19
C ASP A 217 15.13 8.30 -21.09
N HIS A 218 14.35 9.38 -21.17
CA HIS A 218 13.22 9.62 -20.27
C HIS A 218 11.95 9.92 -21.07
N VAL A 219 10.78 9.71 -20.46
CA VAL A 219 9.46 10.05 -21.01
C VAL A 219 8.64 10.81 -19.98
N ASN A 220 7.71 11.66 -20.39
CA ASN A 220 6.71 12.19 -19.48
C ASN A 220 5.60 11.11 -19.31
N PRO A 221 5.16 10.77 -18.09
CA PRO A 221 4.02 9.86 -17.89
C PRO A 221 2.70 10.35 -18.52
N ASP A 222 2.59 11.63 -18.86
CA ASP A 222 1.45 12.19 -19.62
C ASP A 222 1.60 12.06 -21.15
N ASP A 223 2.79 11.68 -21.66
CA ASP A 223 3.02 11.48 -23.10
C ASP A 223 2.14 10.35 -23.64
N ARG A 224 1.66 10.51 -24.88
CA ARG A 224 0.97 9.44 -25.63
C ARG A 224 1.60 9.19 -27.01
N ASP A 225 2.62 9.96 -27.40
CA ASP A 225 3.51 9.73 -28.54
C ASP A 225 4.93 9.45 -28.03
N PHE A 226 5.47 8.28 -28.38
CA PHE A 226 6.80 7.83 -27.98
C PHE A 226 7.75 7.65 -29.19
N ASN A 227 7.39 8.15 -30.38
CA ASN A 227 8.12 7.92 -31.64
C ASN A 227 9.62 8.29 -31.55
N SER A 228 9.96 9.33 -30.78
CA SER A 228 11.34 9.76 -30.54
C SER A 228 12.16 8.67 -29.82
N VAL A 229 11.70 8.21 -28.65
CA VAL A 229 12.41 7.17 -27.88
C VAL A 229 12.35 5.80 -28.59
N VAL A 230 11.23 5.46 -29.23
CA VAL A 230 11.09 4.26 -30.08
C VAL A 230 12.15 4.23 -31.19
N THR A 231 12.43 5.38 -31.82
CA THR A 231 13.47 5.51 -32.85
C THR A 231 14.87 5.30 -32.26
N LYS A 232 15.17 5.86 -31.08
CA LYS A 232 16.46 5.64 -30.38
C LYS A 232 16.64 4.16 -29.99
N VAL A 233 15.62 3.53 -29.42
CA VAL A 233 15.63 2.08 -29.08
C VAL A 233 15.90 1.24 -30.32
N LYS A 234 15.21 1.50 -31.44
CA LYS A 234 15.44 0.82 -32.72
C LYS A 234 16.89 0.97 -33.22
N GLY A 235 17.46 2.17 -33.10
CA GLY A 235 18.86 2.45 -33.45
C GLY A 235 19.87 1.69 -32.57
N SER A 236 19.59 1.55 -31.27
CA SER A 236 20.48 0.91 -30.29
C SER A 236 20.68 -0.60 -30.48
N LYS A 237 19.79 -1.28 -31.20
CA LYS A 237 19.74 -2.74 -31.40
C LYS A 237 19.55 -3.56 -30.10
N ALA A 238 19.04 -2.93 -29.03
CA ALA A 238 18.70 -3.56 -27.75
C ALA A 238 17.86 -4.84 -27.89
N LYS A 239 17.93 -5.70 -26.87
CA LYS A 239 17.23 -7.00 -26.79
C LYS A 239 16.07 -7.00 -25.80
N ALA A 240 16.02 -6.02 -24.90
CA ALA A 240 14.81 -5.62 -24.17
C ALA A 240 14.84 -4.10 -23.93
N VAL A 241 13.68 -3.56 -23.55
CA VAL A 241 13.58 -2.25 -22.88
C VAL A 241 13.29 -2.51 -21.41
N TYR A 242 13.98 -1.82 -20.50
CA TYR A 242 13.56 -1.73 -19.10
C TYR A 242 12.95 -0.35 -18.86
N TYR A 243 11.76 -0.31 -18.28
CA TYR A 243 10.97 0.90 -18.03
C TYR A 243 10.66 1.02 -16.53
N GLY A 244 11.13 2.11 -15.93
CA GLY A 244 10.74 2.54 -14.59
C GLY A 244 9.56 3.52 -14.67
N GLY A 245 8.39 3.10 -14.17
CA GLY A 245 7.16 3.89 -14.15
C GLY A 245 5.93 2.99 -14.16
N GLU A 246 4.73 3.57 -14.25
CA GLU A 246 3.46 2.83 -14.21
C GLU A 246 2.84 2.55 -15.61
N TYR A 247 1.87 1.63 -15.66
CA TYR A 247 1.24 1.13 -16.89
C TYR A 247 0.58 2.18 -17.82
N PRO A 248 0.03 3.33 -17.37
CA PRO A 248 -0.65 4.25 -18.28
C PRO A 248 0.24 4.80 -19.40
N ALA A 249 1.52 5.00 -19.12
CA ALA A 249 2.53 5.35 -20.12
C ALA A 249 3.27 4.10 -20.64
N GLY A 250 3.60 3.14 -19.77
CA GLY A 250 4.35 1.95 -20.16
C GLY A 250 3.63 1.03 -21.17
N ALA A 251 2.29 0.98 -21.14
CA ALA A 251 1.48 0.22 -22.08
C ALA A 251 1.52 0.80 -23.52
N PRO A 252 1.14 2.08 -23.77
CA PRO A 252 1.28 2.67 -25.10
C PRO A 252 2.74 2.76 -25.57
N LEU A 253 3.71 2.98 -24.66
CA LEU A 253 5.14 2.90 -24.97
C LEU A 253 5.53 1.52 -25.52
N SER A 254 5.16 0.43 -24.83
CA SER A 254 5.39 -0.93 -25.34
C SER A 254 4.66 -1.19 -26.66
N GLN A 255 3.42 -0.71 -26.81
CA GLN A 255 2.67 -0.89 -28.06
C GLN A 255 3.37 -0.25 -29.26
N GLN A 256 3.87 0.98 -29.10
CA GLN A 256 4.59 1.72 -30.16
C GLN A 256 6.00 1.14 -30.40
N LEU A 257 6.70 0.71 -29.34
CA LEU A 257 7.95 -0.05 -29.46
C LEU A 257 7.75 -1.29 -30.33
N LYS A 258 6.69 -2.07 -30.08
CA LYS A 258 6.40 -3.31 -30.82
C LYS A 258 5.99 -3.09 -32.27
N ASP A 259 5.69 -1.88 -32.72
CA ASP A 259 5.54 -1.58 -34.15
C ASP A 259 6.88 -1.31 -34.86
N SER A 260 7.94 -1.00 -34.11
CA SER A 260 9.30 -0.79 -34.64
C SER A 260 10.30 -1.91 -34.36
N VAL A 261 10.18 -2.62 -33.23
CA VAL A 261 11.09 -3.68 -32.75
C VAL A 261 10.34 -4.77 -32.00
N LYS A 262 10.56 -6.04 -32.35
CA LYS A 262 9.91 -7.19 -31.68
C LYS A 262 10.75 -7.69 -30.49
N ILE A 263 10.82 -6.86 -29.45
CA ILE A 263 11.49 -7.15 -28.17
C ILE A 263 10.51 -7.00 -27.00
N PRO A 264 10.77 -7.60 -25.83
CA PRO A 264 9.99 -7.33 -24.62
C PRO A 264 10.32 -5.96 -24.03
N LEU A 265 9.30 -5.30 -23.48
CA LEU A 265 9.45 -4.30 -22.43
C LEU A 265 9.31 -4.99 -21.07
N MET A 266 10.09 -4.55 -20.08
CA MET A 266 10.02 -4.99 -18.70
C MET A 266 9.90 -3.81 -17.74
N GLY A 267 9.15 -3.93 -16.65
CA GLY A 267 9.12 -2.95 -15.55
C GLY A 267 8.81 -3.56 -14.19
N GLY A 268 8.52 -2.69 -13.20
CA GLY A 268 8.13 -3.07 -11.83
C GLY A 268 6.64 -3.37 -11.65
N ASP A 269 6.17 -3.34 -10.41
CA ASP A 269 4.78 -3.70 -10.04
C ASP A 269 3.74 -2.70 -10.57
N GLY A 270 4.11 -1.43 -10.74
CA GLY A 270 3.30 -0.43 -11.45
C GLY A 270 2.95 -0.82 -12.90
N MET A 271 3.57 -1.87 -13.47
CA MET A 271 3.22 -2.48 -14.75
C MET A 271 2.31 -3.72 -14.62
N TYR A 272 2.24 -4.35 -13.45
CA TYR A 272 1.51 -5.59 -13.19
C TYR A 272 0.02 -5.32 -12.92
N SER A 273 -0.69 -4.89 -13.96
CA SER A 273 -2.15 -4.71 -13.95
C SER A 273 -2.81 -5.41 -15.13
N ALA A 274 -4.07 -5.79 -14.99
CA ALA A 274 -4.90 -6.18 -16.13
C ALA A 274 -4.96 -5.06 -17.18
N ASP A 275 -4.94 -3.78 -16.77
CA ASP A 275 -5.10 -2.65 -17.68
C ASP A 275 -3.88 -2.35 -18.55
N PHE A 276 -2.69 -2.83 -18.19
CA PHE A 276 -1.56 -2.88 -19.14
C PHE A 276 -1.93 -3.68 -20.40
N ILE A 277 -2.66 -4.80 -20.24
CA ILE A 277 -3.11 -5.66 -21.33
C ILE A 277 -4.43 -5.13 -21.94
N THR A 278 -5.24 -4.37 -21.19
CA THR A 278 -6.36 -3.58 -21.74
C THR A 278 -5.85 -2.58 -22.77
N LEU A 279 -4.83 -1.79 -22.41
CA LEU A 279 -4.27 -0.72 -23.24
C LEU A 279 -3.38 -1.26 -24.37
N ASN A 280 -2.47 -2.19 -24.08
CA ASN A 280 -1.50 -2.72 -25.05
C ASN A 280 -1.94 -4.10 -25.60
N LYS A 281 -2.61 -4.11 -26.76
CA LYS A 281 -3.00 -5.37 -27.45
C LYS A 281 -1.84 -6.10 -28.14
N LYS A 282 -0.62 -5.55 -28.09
CA LYS A 282 0.60 -6.16 -28.63
C LYS A 282 1.49 -6.74 -27.53
N SER A 283 1.08 -6.65 -26.26
CA SER A 283 1.84 -6.92 -25.03
C SER A 283 2.48 -8.31 -24.89
N GLN A 284 2.13 -9.31 -25.72
CA GLN A 284 2.72 -10.66 -25.67
C GLN A 284 4.26 -10.61 -25.52
N GLY A 285 4.75 -11.35 -24.53
CA GLY A 285 6.17 -11.44 -24.18
C GLY A 285 6.70 -10.35 -23.24
N ASP A 286 5.94 -9.27 -22.97
CA ASP A 286 6.33 -8.24 -21.99
C ASP A 286 6.33 -8.79 -20.56
N ILE A 287 7.10 -8.15 -19.68
CA ILE A 287 7.46 -8.67 -18.37
C ILE A 287 7.14 -7.62 -17.29
N ALA A 288 6.66 -8.06 -16.13
CA ALA A 288 6.57 -7.24 -14.93
C ALA A 288 7.17 -7.99 -13.75
N THR A 289 7.68 -7.28 -12.75
CA THR A 289 7.96 -7.87 -11.43
C THR A 289 6.89 -7.40 -10.45
N SER A 290 6.46 -8.25 -9.52
CA SER A 290 5.64 -7.83 -8.39
C SER A 290 6.21 -8.36 -7.08
N VAL A 291 5.96 -7.60 -6.02
CA VAL A 291 6.28 -8.00 -4.65
C VAL A 291 5.48 -9.24 -4.26
N GLY A 292 6.08 -10.15 -3.50
CA GLY A 292 5.47 -11.37 -3.00
C GLY A 292 5.45 -12.53 -4.01
N LYS A 293 4.69 -13.56 -3.65
CA LYS A 293 4.22 -14.62 -4.54
C LYS A 293 2.84 -14.25 -5.12
N PRO A 294 2.39 -14.84 -6.24
CA PRO A 294 1.01 -14.71 -6.69
C PRO A 294 0.07 -15.16 -5.56
N VAL A 295 -0.86 -14.30 -5.14
CA VAL A 295 -1.76 -14.61 -4.01
C VAL A 295 -2.70 -15.78 -4.35
N GLU A 296 -2.97 -16.00 -5.63
CA GLU A 296 -3.74 -17.11 -6.16
C GLU A 296 -3.04 -18.47 -5.99
N GLU A 297 -1.71 -18.46 -5.80
CA GLU A 297 -0.89 -19.65 -5.52
C GLU A 297 -0.70 -19.90 -4.00
N LEU A 298 -1.23 -19.03 -3.12
CA LEU A 298 -1.05 -19.11 -1.66
C LEU A 298 -2.28 -19.68 -0.93
N ASP A 299 -2.05 -20.68 -0.07
CA ASP A 299 -3.08 -21.23 0.83
C ASP A 299 -3.62 -20.17 1.81
N SER A 300 -2.74 -19.29 2.32
CA SER A 300 -3.08 -18.18 3.23
C SER A 300 -4.08 -17.19 2.63
N ALA A 301 -3.98 -16.92 1.32
CA ALA A 301 -4.83 -15.96 0.63
C ALA A 301 -6.20 -16.52 0.19
N LYS A 302 -6.42 -17.84 0.26
CA LYS A 302 -7.69 -18.47 -0.19
C LYS A 302 -8.93 -17.85 0.48
N LYS A 303 -8.85 -17.53 1.77
CA LYS A 303 -9.94 -16.85 2.50
C LYS A 303 -10.13 -15.40 2.01
N PHE A 304 -9.04 -14.64 1.84
CA PHE A 304 -9.10 -13.28 1.31
C PHE A 304 -9.74 -13.21 -0.09
N ILE A 305 -9.34 -14.08 -1.01
CA ILE A 305 -9.89 -14.12 -2.38
C ILE A 305 -11.38 -14.48 -2.35
N ALA A 306 -11.79 -15.42 -1.49
CA ALA A 306 -13.20 -15.79 -1.33
C ALA A 306 -14.04 -14.67 -0.67
N ASP A 307 -13.53 -14.03 0.39
CA ASP A 307 -14.21 -12.94 1.10
C ASP A 307 -14.29 -11.67 0.22
N TYR A 308 -13.25 -11.34 -0.55
CA TYR A 308 -13.25 -10.20 -1.50
C TYR A 308 -14.33 -10.38 -2.57
N LYS A 309 -14.43 -11.59 -3.14
CA LYS A 309 -15.50 -11.94 -4.09
C LYS A 309 -16.89 -11.90 -3.43
N THR A 310 -17.00 -12.34 -2.18
CA THR A 310 -18.26 -12.36 -1.43
C THR A 310 -18.72 -10.95 -1.02
N ALA A 311 -17.79 -10.02 -0.80
CA ALA A 311 -18.08 -8.62 -0.51
C ALA A 311 -18.65 -7.83 -1.70
N GLY A 312 -18.59 -8.38 -2.93
CA GLY A 312 -19.24 -7.81 -4.11
C GLY A 312 -18.60 -6.52 -4.64
N TYR A 313 -17.32 -6.29 -4.37
CA TYR A 313 -16.57 -5.20 -4.99
C TYR A 313 -16.56 -5.35 -6.52
N LYS A 314 -16.64 -4.23 -7.25
CA LYS A 314 -16.61 -4.21 -8.72
C LYS A 314 -15.19 -4.31 -9.26
N ASP A 315 -14.27 -3.68 -8.55
CA ASP A 315 -12.88 -3.47 -8.92
C ASP A 315 -12.06 -4.67 -8.45
N ALA A 316 -11.06 -5.10 -9.22
CA ALA A 316 -10.15 -6.17 -8.81
C ALA A 316 -9.27 -5.70 -7.64
N TYR A 317 -8.67 -6.65 -6.91
CA TYR A 317 -7.68 -6.33 -5.88
C TYR A 317 -6.32 -5.90 -6.44
N GLU A 318 -6.07 -6.15 -7.74
CA GLU A 318 -4.85 -5.84 -8.50
C GLU A 318 -3.55 -6.29 -7.77
N ALA A 319 -2.38 -5.76 -8.18
CA ALA A 319 -1.09 -6.13 -7.61
C ALA A 319 -1.00 -5.98 -6.08
N TYR A 320 -1.68 -4.97 -5.51
CA TYR A 320 -1.42 -4.50 -4.15
C TYR A 320 -2.43 -4.97 -3.10
N GLY A 321 -3.58 -5.53 -3.50
CA GLY A 321 -4.68 -5.77 -2.56
C GLY A 321 -4.34 -6.76 -1.44
N GLY A 322 -3.57 -7.82 -1.72
CA GLY A 322 -3.06 -8.73 -0.69
C GLY A 322 -2.16 -8.03 0.33
N GLY A 323 -1.15 -7.30 -0.16
CA GLY A 323 -0.26 -6.49 0.69
C GLY A 323 -1.00 -5.38 1.43
N THR A 324 -2.12 -4.88 0.90
CA THR A 324 -2.99 -3.88 1.53
C THR A 324 -3.83 -4.45 2.65
N TYR A 325 -4.39 -5.64 2.44
CA TYR A 325 -5.09 -6.40 3.48
C TYR A 325 -4.14 -6.63 4.66
N ASP A 326 -2.92 -7.07 4.39
CA ASP A 326 -1.87 -7.27 5.41
C ASP A 326 -1.39 -5.95 6.05
N ALA A 327 -1.21 -4.87 5.29
CA ALA A 327 -0.85 -3.55 5.84
C ALA A 327 -1.94 -3.01 6.80
N THR A 328 -3.21 -3.27 6.49
CA THR A 328 -4.34 -2.92 7.35
C THR A 328 -4.36 -3.80 8.60
N TRP A 329 -4.08 -5.10 8.46
CA TRP A 329 -3.97 -6.03 9.58
C TRP A 329 -2.81 -5.71 10.52
N ALA A 330 -1.69 -5.18 10.03
CA ALA A 330 -0.60 -4.71 10.88
C ALA A 330 -1.06 -3.60 11.86
N ILE A 331 -1.84 -2.63 11.37
CA ILE A 331 -2.43 -1.57 12.20
C ILE A 331 -3.46 -2.15 13.18
N ILE A 332 -4.28 -3.11 12.76
CA ILE A 332 -5.27 -3.79 13.61
C ILE A 332 -4.57 -4.56 14.75
N GLU A 333 -3.51 -5.32 14.47
CA GLU A 333 -2.73 -6.05 15.48
C GLU A 333 -1.96 -5.13 16.43
N ALA A 334 -1.46 -3.98 15.95
CA ALA A 334 -0.88 -2.96 16.84
C ALA A 334 -1.93 -2.34 17.77
N VAL A 335 -3.12 -1.98 17.25
CA VAL A 335 -4.25 -1.49 18.07
C VAL A 335 -4.69 -2.55 19.09
N LYS A 336 -4.77 -3.82 18.68
CA LYS A 336 -5.08 -4.97 19.54
C LYS A 336 -4.10 -5.13 20.70
N ALA A 337 -2.80 -5.01 20.43
CA ALA A 337 -1.76 -5.06 21.46
C ALA A 337 -1.92 -3.90 22.46
N VAL A 338 -2.09 -2.67 21.97
CA VAL A 338 -2.31 -1.47 22.82
C VAL A 338 -3.55 -1.61 23.70
N VAL A 339 -4.66 -2.11 23.15
CA VAL A 339 -5.91 -2.33 23.88
C VAL A 339 -5.75 -3.46 24.93
N ALA A 340 -4.97 -4.50 24.64
CA ALA A 340 -4.68 -5.58 25.58
C ALA A 340 -3.72 -5.16 26.71
N GLU A 341 -2.75 -4.29 26.44
CA GLU A 341 -1.81 -3.74 27.44
C GLU A 341 -2.47 -2.68 28.35
N ASN A 342 -3.64 -2.12 27.97
CA ASN A 342 -4.32 -1.02 28.66
C ASN A 342 -5.78 -1.40 29.05
N ASP A 343 -5.96 -2.47 29.83
CA ASP A 343 -7.23 -2.90 30.46
C ASP A 343 -8.44 -2.98 29.50
N GLY A 344 -8.22 -3.35 28.24
CA GLY A 344 -9.28 -3.46 27.22
C GLY A 344 -9.76 -2.12 26.67
N LYS A 345 -8.93 -1.07 26.72
CA LYS A 345 -9.26 0.29 26.26
C LYS A 345 -8.14 0.92 25.45
N LEU A 346 -8.47 1.90 24.61
CA LEU A 346 -7.47 2.82 24.07
C LEU A 346 -7.02 3.82 25.15
N PRO A 347 -5.72 4.16 25.23
CA PRO A 347 -5.23 5.27 26.05
C PRO A 347 -5.31 6.60 25.29
N ASP A 348 -5.26 7.72 26.01
CA ASP A 348 -5.34 9.07 25.41
C ASP A 348 -4.19 9.36 24.41
N ASP A 349 -3.05 8.69 24.55
CA ASP A 349 -1.88 8.79 23.67
C ASP A 349 -1.82 7.69 22.60
N ALA A 350 -2.95 7.04 22.28
CA ALA A 350 -3.05 5.85 21.42
C ALA A 350 -2.19 5.86 20.14
N ARG A 351 -2.00 7.00 19.45
CA ARG A 351 -1.11 7.10 18.28
C ARG A 351 0.34 6.73 18.61
N VAL A 352 0.87 7.22 19.73
CA VAL A 352 2.22 6.89 20.21
C VAL A 352 2.32 5.42 20.58
N LYS A 353 1.30 4.88 21.25
CA LYS A 353 1.26 3.47 21.66
C LYS A 353 1.15 2.53 20.46
N VAL A 354 0.35 2.86 19.45
CA VAL A 354 0.27 2.13 18.17
C VAL A 354 1.62 2.19 17.44
N LEU A 355 2.29 3.34 17.40
CA LEU A 355 3.63 3.48 16.84
C LEU A 355 4.67 2.60 17.56
N GLU A 356 4.65 2.56 18.89
CA GLU A 356 5.52 1.68 19.68
C GLU A 356 5.22 0.19 19.42
N ALA A 357 3.95 -0.19 19.36
CA ALA A 357 3.51 -1.56 19.09
C ALA A 357 3.81 -2.02 17.65
N MET A 358 3.68 -1.15 16.64
CA MET A 358 3.93 -1.44 15.23
C MET A 358 5.34 -1.98 14.96
N SER A 359 6.33 -1.54 15.74
CA SER A 359 7.71 -2.08 15.66
C SER A 359 7.87 -3.53 16.13
N LYS A 360 6.83 -4.12 16.75
CA LYS A 360 6.79 -5.48 17.28
C LYS A 360 5.75 -6.37 16.56
N VAL A 361 5.04 -5.84 15.56
CA VAL A 361 3.97 -6.58 14.87
C VAL A 361 4.56 -7.75 14.08
N GLN A 362 4.08 -8.96 14.39
CA GLN A 362 4.36 -10.16 13.64
C GLN A 362 3.13 -11.07 13.59
N PHE A 363 2.72 -11.49 12.38
CA PHE A 363 1.60 -12.42 12.16
C PHE A 363 1.71 -13.13 10.81
N GLU A 364 0.95 -14.22 10.65
CA GLU A 364 0.77 -14.89 9.36
C GLU A 364 -0.29 -14.16 8.53
N GLY A 365 0.16 -13.36 7.55
CA GLY A 365 -0.70 -12.61 6.64
C GLY A 365 -1.11 -13.41 5.39
N VAL A 366 -1.92 -12.79 4.54
CA VAL A 366 -2.39 -13.42 3.29
C VAL A 366 -1.26 -13.58 2.29
N THR A 367 -0.27 -12.68 2.30
CA THR A 367 0.96 -12.74 1.48
C THR A 367 2.09 -13.59 2.08
N GLY A 368 1.85 -14.20 3.25
CA GLY A 368 2.84 -14.93 4.05
C GLY A 368 3.15 -14.21 5.38
N PRO A 369 4.24 -14.56 6.07
CA PRO A 369 4.62 -13.91 7.32
C PRO A 369 4.85 -12.40 7.13
N VAL A 370 4.19 -11.60 7.98
CA VAL A 370 4.30 -10.14 8.01
C VAL A 370 5.07 -9.74 9.27
N SER A 371 6.20 -9.07 9.08
CA SER A 371 6.96 -8.36 10.12
C SER A 371 7.87 -7.32 9.46
N PHE A 372 8.40 -6.38 10.23
CA PHE A 372 9.20 -5.26 9.74
C PHE A 372 10.62 -5.24 10.32
N ASP A 373 11.59 -4.75 9.54
CA ASP A 373 12.98 -4.58 9.97
C ASP A 373 13.23 -3.26 10.73
N GLU A 374 14.50 -2.99 11.07
CA GLU A 374 14.89 -1.74 11.76
C GLU A 374 14.62 -0.47 10.94
N PHE A 375 14.50 -0.56 9.61
CA PHE A 375 14.15 0.53 8.71
C PHE A 375 12.64 0.68 8.50
N GLY A 376 11.85 -0.34 8.82
CA GLY A 376 10.40 -0.43 8.58
C GLY A 376 10.04 -1.12 7.26
N ASP A 377 11.02 -1.70 6.56
CA ASP A 377 10.80 -2.51 5.36
C ASP A 377 10.26 -3.89 5.74
N THR A 378 9.48 -4.51 4.85
CA THR A 378 8.98 -5.88 5.05
C THR A 378 10.13 -6.89 5.14
N THR A 379 10.05 -7.82 6.08
CA THR A 379 10.98 -8.96 6.14
C THR A 379 10.70 -10.01 5.05
N ASN A 380 9.59 -9.88 4.30
CA ASN A 380 9.20 -10.79 3.23
C ASN A 380 9.81 -10.33 1.88
N THR A 381 11.04 -10.77 1.59
CA THR A 381 11.78 -10.41 0.36
C THR A 381 11.41 -11.26 -0.87
N MET A 382 10.27 -11.96 -0.85
CA MET A 382 9.77 -12.67 -2.02
C MET A 382 9.47 -11.69 -3.17
N MET A 383 9.94 -12.04 -4.37
CA MET A 383 9.64 -11.35 -5.61
C MET A 383 9.17 -12.35 -6.66
N THR A 384 8.26 -11.92 -7.54
CA THR A 384 7.80 -12.72 -8.68
C THR A 384 7.97 -11.98 -9.99
N ALA A 385 8.51 -12.66 -11.00
CA ALA A 385 8.53 -12.21 -12.40
C ALA A 385 7.36 -12.84 -13.16
N TYR A 386 6.55 -11.98 -13.79
CA TYR A 386 5.42 -12.35 -14.64
C TYR A 386 5.72 -12.01 -16.09
N GLN A 387 5.13 -12.75 -17.03
CA GLN A 387 5.17 -12.42 -18.45
C GLN A 387 3.77 -12.46 -19.05
N VAL A 388 3.46 -11.54 -19.97
CA VAL A 388 2.21 -11.57 -20.74
C VAL A 388 2.24 -12.73 -21.73
N ASP A 389 1.33 -13.68 -21.55
CA ASP A 389 1.27 -14.91 -22.32
C ASP A 389 -0.18 -15.34 -22.56
N GLY A 390 -0.64 -15.23 -23.80
CA GLY A 390 -2.03 -15.52 -24.17
C GLY A 390 -3.03 -14.46 -23.70
N GLY A 391 -2.61 -13.19 -23.59
CA GLY A 391 -3.47 -12.07 -23.18
C GLY A 391 -3.74 -11.98 -21.67
N LYS A 392 -2.88 -12.60 -20.85
CA LYS A 392 -2.89 -12.56 -19.38
C LYS A 392 -1.45 -12.52 -18.85
N TRP A 393 -1.26 -12.04 -17.63
CA TRP A 393 0.00 -12.26 -16.91
C TRP A 393 0.10 -13.73 -16.46
N VAL A 394 1.31 -14.28 -16.52
CA VAL A 394 1.62 -15.65 -16.06
C VAL A 394 2.92 -15.59 -15.26
N SER A 395 2.92 -16.15 -14.04
CA SER A 395 4.11 -16.32 -13.19
C SER A 395 5.17 -17.16 -13.91
N LYS A 396 6.43 -16.71 -13.90
CA LYS A 396 7.56 -17.40 -14.56
C LYS A 396 8.72 -17.73 -13.61
N LEU A 397 8.91 -16.95 -12.54
CA LEU A 397 9.85 -17.22 -11.45
C LEU A 397 9.39 -16.50 -10.17
N SER A 398 9.40 -17.19 -9.03
CA SER A 398 9.24 -16.58 -7.71
C SER A 398 10.35 -17.03 -6.77
N GLU A 399 11.14 -16.10 -6.24
CA GLU A 399 12.25 -16.36 -5.33
C GLU A 399 12.42 -15.24 -4.30
N ALA A 400 13.05 -15.54 -3.16
CA ALA A 400 13.40 -14.56 -2.15
C ALA A 400 14.73 -13.89 -2.51
N VAL A 401 14.74 -12.56 -2.56
CA VAL A 401 15.96 -11.76 -2.74
C VAL A 401 16.76 -11.75 -1.43
N LYS A 402 18.08 -11.68 -1.53
CA LYS A 402 19.04 -11.68 -0.42
C LYS A 402 19.96 -10.48 -0.51
#